data_AF-A0A524N8Z6-F1
#
_entry.id   AF-A0A524N8Z6-F1
#
_cell.length_a   1.000
_cell.length_b   1.000
_cell.length_c   1.000
_cell.angle_alpha   90.00
_cell.angle_beta   90.00
_cell.angle_gamma   90.00
#
_symmetry.space_group_name_H-M   'P 1'
#
loop_
_entity.id
_entity.type
_entity.pdbx_description
1 polymer ?
#
loop_
_entity_poly.entity_id
_entity_poly.type
_entity_poly.pdbx_seq_one_letter_code
_entity_poly.pdbx_strand_id
1 'polypeptide(L)'
;MGYAAVALLAVAPLTAQAGNIGFTITTTVDTGQGFSVLVDVTNNGDETALAVIPTTEFQGERRRAEGVVRVAPNGKHSWTINLGKAPAPGAYAMIVRLAYEDANAYPFEVIATAPFEVGESKKRPISGAFLIPPVAGKTASDGILRLAFPDGRGDEYDIRFIVPDGLATDRQEHSVSLEKRAPVRLPVT
;
A
#
# COMPACT_ATOMS: atom_id res chain seq x y z
N MET A 1 5.53 -16.28 -69.39
CA MET A 1 6.11 -16.90 -68.19
C MET A 1 6.60 -15.79 -67.28
N GLY A 2 5.84 -15.45 -66.24
CA GLY A 2 6.20 -14.38 -65.29
C GLY A 2 6.32 -14.98 -63.90
N TYR A 3 7.50 -14.85 -63.28
CA TYR A 3 7.74 -15.34 -61.93
C TYR A 3 7.14 -14.35 -60.93
N ALA A 4 6.20 -14.81 -60.11
CA ALA A 4 5.71 -14.06 -58.95
C ALA A 4 6.71 -14.21 -57.81
N ALA A 5 7.31 -13.09 -57.38
CA ALA A 5 8.17 -13.05 -56.20
C ALA A 5 7.29 -13.04 -54.93
N VAL A 6 7.39 -14.10 -54.12
CA VAL A 6 6.78 -14.17 -52.80
C VAL A 6 7.73 -13.47 -51.82
N ALA A 7 7.31 -12.32 -51.28
CA ALA A 7 8.02 -11.65 -50.21
C ALA A 7 7.70 -12.33 -48.87
N LEU A 8 8.70 -12.96 -48.26
CA LEU A 8 8.60 -13.58 -46.94
C LEU A 8 8.72 -12.47 -45.87
N LEU A 9 7.61 -12.10 -45.24
CA LEU A 9 7.62 -11.23 -44.05
C LEU A 9 8.18 -12.04 -42.86
N ALA A 10 9.45 -11.80 -42.52
CA ALA A 10 10.04 -12.29 -41.29
C ALA A 10 9.41 -11.57 -40.09
N VAL A 11 8.49 -12.24 -39.38
CA VAL A 11 7.99 -11.79 -38.09
C VAL A 11 9.09 -12.05 -37.07
N ALA A 12 9.89 -11.03 -36.76
CA ALA A 12 10.84 -11.11 -35.66
C ALA A 12 10.07 -11.30 -34.34
N PRO A 13 10.48 -12.22 -33.44
CA PRO A 13 9.84 -12.36 -32.16
C PRO A 13 10.06 -11.08 -31.35
N LEU A 14 8.98 -10.36 -31.04
CA LEU A 14 8.99 -9.36 -30.00
C LEU A 14 9.22 -10.10 -28.70
N THR A 15 10.44 -10.07 -28.18
CA THR A 15 10.69 -10.48 -26.80
C THR A 15 9.93 -9.51 -25.92
N ALA A 16 8.77 -9.93 -25.39
CA ALA A 16 8.09 -9.21 -24.34
C ALA A 16 9.00 -9.23 -23.11
N GLN A 17 9.81 -8.19 -22.98
CA GLN A 17 10.61 -7.97 -21.79
C GLN A 17 9.63 -7.51 -20.72
N ALA A 18 9.17 -8.46 -19.89
CA ALA A 18 8.36 -8.14 -18.72
C ALA A 18 9.23 -7.29 -17.78
N GLY A 19 8.90 -6.00 -17.70
CA GLY A 19 9.51 -5.09 -16.74
C GLY A 19 8.90 -5.26 -15.35
N ASN A 20 9.52 -4.64 -14.37
CA ASN A 20 9.03 -4.56 -13.01
C ASN A 20 8.79 -3.09 -12.66
N ILE A 21 7.63 -2.81 -12.09
CA ILE A 21 7.31 -1.52 -11.48
C ILE A 21 7.27 -1.73 -9.96
N GLY A 22 8.13 -0.99 -9.26
CA GLY A 22 8.13 -0.92 -7.81
C GLY A 22 8.16 0.54 -7.36
N PHE A 23 7.62 0.81 -6.17
CA PHE A 23 7.70 2.13 -5.57
C PHE A 23 8.33 2.07 -4.19
N THR A 24 9.28 2.99 -3.96
CA THR A 24 9.58 3.46 -2.61
C THR A 24 8.65 4.62 -2.29
N ILE A 25 7.90 4.51 -1.20
CA ILE A 25 6.95 5.54 -0.76
C ILE A 25 7.40 6.06 0.60
N THR A 26 7.67 7.36 0.68
CA THR A 26 7.88 8.07 1.94
C THR A 26 6.65 8.90 2.23
N THR A 27 6.14 8.81 3.46
CA THR A 27 4.91 9.52 3.85
C THR A 27 5.19 10.27 5.15
N THR A 28 4.99 11.58 5.10
CA THR A 28 5.19 12.48 6.24
C THR A 28 3.88 13.18 6.55
N VAL A 29 3.41 13.08 7.79
CA VAL A 29 2.17 13.71 8.24
C VAL A 29 2.50 14.97 9.03
N ASP A 30 1.95 16.11 8.61
CA ASP A 30 2.06 17.39 9.32
C ASP A 30 0.75 17.68 10.06
N THR A 31 0.87 18.01 11.34
CA THR A 31 -0.23 18.28 12.27
C THR A 31 -0.09 19.65 12.96
N GLY A 32 0.83 20.50 12.51
CA GLY A 32 1.16 21.79 13.12
C GLY A 32 0.05 22.84 12.98
N GLN A 33 0.11 23.67 11.93
CA GLN A 33 -0.91 24.71 11.69
C GLN A 33 -2.12 24.20 10.87
N GLY A 34 -2.04 22.97 10.36
CA GLY A 34 -3.08 22.27 9.62
C GLY A 34 -2.82 20.76 9.64
N PHE A 35 -3.72 19.98 9.02
CA PHE A 35 -3.53 18.54 8.87
C PHE A 35 -3.34 18.19 7.40
N SER A 36 -2.11 17.80 7.06
CA SER A 36 -1.76 17.42 5.69
C SER A 36 -0.79 16.26 5.67
N VAL A 37 -0.68 15.64 4.50
CA VAL A 37 0.27 14.56 4.29
C VAL A 37 1.08 14.84 3.02
N LEU A 38 2.40 14.75 3.16
CA LEU A 38 3.34 14.72 2.06
C LEU A 38 3.58 13.26 1.68
N VAL A 39 3.32 12.94 0.41
CA VAL A 39 3.57 11.63 -0.18
C VAL A 39 4.65 11.79 -1.24
N ASP A 40 5.83 11.25 -0.97
CA ASP A 40 6.94 11.21 -1.91
C ASP A 40 7.09 9.79 -2.45
N VAL A 41 7.12 9.65 -3.77
CA VAL A 41 7.31 8.35 -4.43
C VAL A 41 8.56 8.37 -5.28
N THR A 42 9.22 7.22 -5.36
CA THR A 42 10.27 6.93 -6.35
C THR A 42 9.94 5.61 -7.01
N ASN A 43 9.82 5.61 -8.34
CA ASN A 43 9.74 4.36 -9.09
C ASN A 43 11.12 3.70 -9.11
N ASN A 44 11.31 2.61 -8.37
CA ASN A 44 12.57 1.87 -8.31
C ASN A 44 12.57 0.63 -9.22
N GLY A 45 11.56 0.50 -10.08
CA GLY A 45 11.49 -0.48 -11.14
C GLY A 45 12.30 -0.10 -12.38
N ASP A 46 12.28 -0.98 -13.38
CA ASP A 46 12.88 -0.77 -14.70
C ASP A 46 11.83 -0.46 -15.79
N GLU A 47 10.54 -0.45 -15.43
CA GLU A 47 9.43 -0.05 -16.28
C GLU A 47 8.80 1.29 -15.85
N THR A 48 8.26 2.03 -16.82
CA THR A 48 7.54 3.29 -16.54
C THR A 48 6.16 2.98 -15.98
N ALA A 49 5.85 3.54 -14.81
CA ALA A 49 4.51 3.51 -14.26
C ALA A 49 3.64 4.58 -14.94
N LEU A 50 2.43 4.21 -15.32
CA LEU A 50 1.42 5.09 -15.92
C LEU A 50 0.28 5.36 -14.96
N ALA A 51 -0.47 6.45 -15.20
CA ALA A 51 -1.67 6.83 -14.44
C ALA A 51 -1.49 6.70 -12.92
N VAL A 52 -0.42 7.32 -12.39
CA VAL A 52 -0.01 7.15 -10.99
C VAL A 52 -0.80 8.11 -10.10
N ILE A 53 -1.58 7.57 -9.17
CA ILE A 53 -2.55 8.35 -8.38
C ILE A 53 -2.54 7.89 -6.92
N PRO A 54 -2.09 8.75 -5.98
CA PRO A 54 -2.17 8.42 -4.56
C PRO A 54 -3.55 8.75 -3.99
N THR A 55 -3.99 7.90 -3.06
CA THR A 55 -5.16 8.09 -2.22
C THR A 55 -4.77 7.85 -0.77
N THR A 56 -5.06 8.81 0.09
CA THR A 56 -4.83 8.68 1.54
C THR A 56 -6.10 8.21 2.22
N GLU A 57 -6.00 7.32 3.19
CA GLU A 57 -7.10 6.86 4.04
C GLU A 57 -6.78 7.12 5.52
N PHE A 58 -7.69 7.85 6.19
CA PHE A 58 -7.58 8.17 7.61
C PHE A 58 -8.97 8.15 8.27
N GLN A 59 -9.11 7.37 9.35
CA GLN A 59 -10.38 7.18 10.07
C GLN A 59 -11.58 6.85 9.15
N GLY A 60 -11.32 6.08 8.08
CA GLY A 60 -12.34 5.69 7.10
C GLY A 60 -12.61 6.73 6.01
N GLU A 61 -12.09 7.95 6.15
CA GLU A 61 -12.16 8.96 5.09
C GLU A 61 -11.04 8.76 4.07
N ARG A 62 -11.39 8.81 2.78
CA ARG A 62 -10.45 8.75 1.67
C ARG A 62 -10.31 10.10 0.98
N ARG A 63 -9.07 10.50 0.69
CA ARG A 63 -8.75 11.70 -0.11
C ARG A 63 -7.83 11.29 -1.25
N ARG A 64 -8.33 11.46 -2.48
CA ARG A 64 -7.58 11.20 -3.71
C ARG A 64 -6.87 12.48 -4.13
N ALA A 65 -5.58 12.38 -4.46
CA ALA A 65 -4.83 13.50 -5.02
C ALA A 65 -5.04 13.60 -6.54
N GLU A 66 -4.53 14.66 -7.14
CA GLU A 66 -4.36 14.72 -8.58
C GLU A 66 -3.35 13.66 -9.04
N GLY A 67 -3.67 12.98 -10.14
CA GLY A 67 -2.79 11.97 -10.73
C GLY A 67 -1.68 12.57 -11.57
N VAL A 68 -0.61 11.80 -11.77
CA VAL A 68 0.38 12.09 -12.81
C VAL A 68 0.32 11.05 -13.91
N VAL A 69 0.51 11.51 -15.15
CA VAL A 69 0.42 10.64 -16.33
C VAL A 69 1.45 9.53 -16.29
N ARG A 70 2.67 9.81 -15.82
CA ARG A 70 3.74 8.83 -15.75
C ARG A 70 4.76 9.13 -14.67
N VAL A 71 5.40 8.08 -14.16
CA VAL A 71 6.64 8.13 -13.38
C VAL A 71 7.63 7.16 -14.01
N ALA A 72 8.62 7.69 -14.72
CA ALA A 72 9.68 6.89 -15.36
C ALA A 72 10.51 6.11 -14.33
N PRO A 73 11.30 5.10 -14.74
CA PRO A 73 12.29 4.45 -13.88
C PRO A 73 13.20 5.45 -13.19
N ASN A 74 13.41 5.28 -11.88
CA ASN A 74 14.09 6.23 -10.97
C ASN A 74 13.45 7.62 -10.85
N GLY A 75 12.31 7.84 -11.52
CA GLY A 75 11.53 9.05 -11.47
C GLY A 75 10.90 9.25 -10.10
N LYS A 76 10.75 10.52 -9.72
CA LYS A 76 10.21 10.93 -8.43
C LYS A 76 9.02 11.85 -8.61
N HIS A 77 8.09 11.79 -7.67
CA HIS A 77 7.00 12.75 -7.59
C HIS A 77 6.55 12.93 -6.15
N SER A 78 6.00 14.11 -5.86
CA SER A 78 5.60 14.52 -4.51
C SER A 78 4.20 15.13 -4.55
N TRP A 79 3.33 14.69 -3.64
CA TRP A 79 2.01 15.28 -3.44
C TRP A 79 1.87 15.79 -2.02
N THR A 80 1.28 16.99 -1.87
CA THR A 80 0.76 17.46 -0.59
C THR A 80 -0.75 17.36 -0.62
N ILE A 81 -1.31 16.50 0.24
CA ILE A 81 -2.75 16.25 0.33
C ILE A 81 -3.25 16.88 1.63
N ASN A 82 -4.15 17.85 1.50
CA ASN A 82 -4.77 18.51 2.65
C ASN A 82 -5.93 17.64 3.17
N LEU A 83 -5.88 17.32 4.46
CA LEU A 83 -6.85 16.48 5.16
C LEU A 83 -7.81 17.31 6.03
N GLY A 84 -7.61 18.62 6.09
CA GLY A 84 -8.44 19.57 6.81
C GLY A 84 -7.96 19.79 8.24
N LYS A 85 -8.83 19.47 9.20
CA LYS A 85 -8.57 19.70 10.63
C LYS A 85 -7.83 18.50 11.23
N ALA A 86 -6.83 18.79 12.06
CA ALA A 86 -6.12 17.76 12.81
C ALA A 86 -7.07 16.98 13.74
N PRO A 87 -6.84 15.67 13.93
CA PRO A 87 -7.62 14.88 14.87
C PRO A 87 -7.34 15.31 16.32
N ALA A 88 -8.07 14.71 17.26
CA ALA A 88 -7.77 14.87 18.68
C ALA A 88 -6.35 14.35 19.01
N PRO A 89 -5.75 14.77 20.15
CA PRO A 89 -4.47 14.23 20.56
C PRO A 89 -4.46 12.70 20.69
N GLY A 90 -3.41 12.06 20.19
CA GLY A 90 -3.30 10.61 20.14
C GLY A 90 -2.24 10.09 19.17
N ALA A 91 -2.11 8.77 19.11
CA ALA A 91 -1.27 8.07 18.15
C ALA A 91 -2.15 7.45 17.06
N TYR A 92 -1.74 7.63 15.81
CA TYR A 92 -2.52 7.31 14.62
C TYR A 92 -1.64 6.66 13.55
N ALA A 93 -2.30 6.07 12.54
CA ALA A 93 -1.64 5.64 11.31
C ALA A 93 -2.39 6.22 10.10
N MET A 94 -1.64 6.79 9.17
CA MET A 94 -2.10 7.15 7.83
C MET A 94 -1.87 5.97 6.90
N ILE A 95 -2.84 5.67 6.04
CA ILE A 95 -2.69 4.70 4.96
C ILE A 95 -2.57 5.48 3.65
N VAL A 96 -1.58 5.12 2.83
CA VAL A 96 -1.42 5.65 1.47
C VAL A 96 -1.53 4.50 0.49
N ARG A 97 -2.48 4.61 -0.43
CA ARG A 97 -2.70 3.70 -1.55
C ARG A 97 -2.21 4.38 -2.82
N LEU A 98 -1.27 3.77 -3.53
CA LEU A 98 -0.77 4.29 -4.81
C LEU A 98 -1.23 3.35 -5.91
N ALA A 99 -2.23 3.80 -6.67
CA ALA A 99 -2.68 3.12 -7.88
C ALA A 99 -1.79 3.52 -9.06
N TYR A 100 -1.48 2.56 -9.94
CA TYR A 100 -0.75 2.79 -11.18
C TYR A 100 -1.07 1.71 -12.21
N GLU A 101 -0.66 1.94 -13.45
CA GLU A 101 -0.79 1.02 -14.57
C GLU A 101 0.58 0.70 -15.19
N ASP A 102 0.71 -0.49 -15.78
CA ASP A 102 1.84 -0.84 -16.65
C ASP A 102 1.63 -0.33 -18.09
N ALA A 103 2.57 -0.64 -19.00
CA ALA A 103 2.44 -0.29 -20.41
C ALA A 103 1.22 -0.94 -21.12
N ASN A 104 0.63 -1.98 -20.52
CA ASN A 104 -0.54 -2.68 -21.04
C ASN A 104 -1.86 -2.21 -20.41
N ALA A 105 -1.82 -1.13 -19.61
CA ALA A 105 -2.95 -0.60 -18.86
C ALA A 105 -3.54 -1.58 -17.82
N TYR A 106 -2.74 -2.53 -17.33
CA TYR A 106 -3.16 -3.38 -16.22
C TYR A 106 -3.05 -2.60 -14.90
N PRO A 107 -4.11 -2.55 -14.06
CA PRO A 107 -4.11 -1.79 -12.82
C PRO A 107 -3.38 -2.54 -11.69
N PHE A 108 -2.56 -1.82 -10.95
CA PHE A 108 -1.87 -2.28 -9.77
C PHE A 108 -2.03 -1.30 -8.61
N GLU A 109 -1.85 -1.78 -7.39
CA GLU A 109 -1.83 -0.96 -6.19
C GLU A 109 -0.68 -1.38 -5.27
N VAL A 110 -0.02 -0.38 -4.68
CA VAL A 110 0.87 -0.57 -3.53
C VAL A 110 0.38 0.26 -2.34
N ILE A 111 0.58 -0.25 -1.14
CA ILE A 111 0.19 0.42 0.11
C ILE A 111 1.44 0.78 0.92
N ALA A 112 1.43 1.98 1.47
CA ALA A 112 2.33 2.40 2.53
C ALA A 112 1.53 2.84 3.77
N THR A 113 2.15 2.75 4.94
CA THR A 113 1.58 3.25 6.19
C THR A 113 2.56 4.22 6.86
N ALA A 114 2.03 5.30 7.43
CA ALA A 114 2.80 6.27 8.20
C ALA A 114 2.20 6.45 9.59
N PRO A 115 2.81 5.89 10.64
CA PRO A 115 2.42 6.22 12.01
C PRO A 115 2.75 7.69 12.30
N PHE A 116 1.87 8.36 13.03
CA PHE A 116 2.09 9.75 13.47
C PHE A 116 1.41 10.00 14.81
N GLU A 117 1.87 11.03 15.51
CA GLU A 117 1.29 11.46 16.79
C GLU A 117 0.77 12.90 16.67
N VAL A 118 -0.32 13.18 17.39
CA VAL A 118 -0.86 14.52 17.57
C VAL A 118 -0.77 14.88 19.05
N GLY A 119 -0.03 15.94 19.37
CA GLY A 119 0.27 16.32 20.74
C GLY A 119 1.12 15.27 21.48
N GLU A 120 1.11 15.31 22.81
CA GLU A 120 1.81 14.31 23.63
C GLU A 120 0.96 13.03 23.76
N SER A 121 1.40 11.95 23.13
CA SER A 121 0.84 10.62 23.37
C SER A 121 1.47 10.00 24.62
N LYS A 122 0.70 9.89 25.71
CA LYS A 122 1.16 9.23 26.95
C LYS A 122 1.07 7.69 26.92
N LYS A 123 0.60 7.10 25.82
CA LYS A 123 0.31 5.65 25.75
C LYS A 123 1.53 4.89 25.21
N ARG A 124 1.95 3.85 25.94
CA ARG A 124 3.04 2.96 25.49
C ARG A 124 2.65 2.25 24.17
N PRO A 125 3.57 2.12 23.20
CA PRO A 125 3.29 1.49 21.92
C PRO A 125 2.92 0.00 22.10
N ILE A 126 2.00 -0.50 21.27
CA ILE A 126 1.86 -1.94 21.03
C ILE A 126 2.93 -2.30 20.02
N SER A 127 3.67 -3.37 20.29
CA SER A 127 4.62 -3.93 19.34
C SER A 127 4.10 -5.26 18.79
N GLY A 128 4.60 -5.67 17.64
CA GLY A 128 4.16 -6.91 17.04
C GLY A 128 4.96 -7.30 15.81
N ALA A 129 4.69 -8.50 15.33
CA ALA A 129 5.22 -9.02 14.09
C ALA A 129 4.09 -9.69 13.32
N PHE A 130 3.99 -9.39 12.04
CA PHE A 130 3.10 -10.09 11.12
C PHE A 130 3.92 -10.93 10.16
N LEU A 131 3.69 -12.24 10.17
CA LEU A 131 4.39 -13.20 9.35
C LEU A 131 3.41 -13.80 8.35
N ILE A 132 3.59 -13.48 7.07
CA ILE A 132 2.84 -14.10 5.97
C ILE A 132 3.82 -14.94 5.16
N PRO A 133 3.62 -16.25 5.02
CA PRO A 133 4.40 -17.07 4.10
C PRO A 133 4.19 -16.58 2.65
N PRO A 134 5.19 -16.68 1.77
CA PRO A 134 5.02 -16.33 0.36
C PRO A 134 3.84 -17.06 -0.28
N VAL A 135 2.96 -16.32 -0.97
CA VAL A 135 1.79 -16.83 -1.69
C VAL A 135 2.16 -17.28 -3.12
N ALA A 136 3.43 -17.20 -3.51
CA ALA A 136 3.90 -17.56 -4.85
C ALA A 136 3.49 -18.99 -5.25
N GLY A 137 2.64 -19.10 -6.29
CA GLY A 137 2.12 -20.37 -6.80
C GLY A 137 1.00 -20.99 -5.96
N LYS A 138 0.43 -20.26 -5.00
CA LYS A 138 -0.69 -20.69 -4.17
C LYS A 138 -1.86 -19.72 -4.32
N THR A 139 -3.07 -20.22 -4.12
CA THR A 139 -4.31 -19.41 -4.12
C THR A 139 -4.64 -18.83 -2.73
N ALA A 140 -3.90 -19.23 -1.69
CA ALA A 140 -4.09 -18.79 -0.31
C ALA A 140 -2.86 -19.06 0.58
N SER A 141 -2.67 -18.26 1.62
CA SER A 141 -1.76 -18.53 2.74
C SER A 141 -2.28 -17.93 4.05
N ASP A 142 -1.98 -18.58 5.18
CA ASP A 142 -2.33 -18.05 6.50
C ASP A 142 -1.21 -17.14 7.04
N GLY A 143 -1.56 -15.90 7.35
CA GLY A 143 -0.72 -14.98 8.11
C GLY A 143 -0.88 -15.17 9.62
N ILE A 144 0.24 -15.05 10.36
CA ILE A 144 0.24 -15.07 11.82
C ILE A 144 0.61 -13.67 12.33
N LEU A 145 -0.34 -13.03 13.02
CA LEU A 145 -0.09 -11.79 13.74
C LEU A 145 0.21 -12.07 15.22
N ARG A 146 1.37 -11.62 15.68
CA ARG A 146 1.77 -11.64 17.09
C ARG A 146 1.83 -10.21 17.59
N LEU A 147 1.09 -9.93 18.66
CA LEU A 147 1.06 -8.63 19.31
C LEU A 147 1.54 -8.77 20.76
N ALA A 148 2.35 -7.81 21.21
CA ALA A 148 2.73 -7.63 22.60
C ALA A 148 2.10 -6.34 23.10
N PHE A 149 1.28 -6.47 24.13
CA PHE A 149 0.54 -5.37 24.73
C PHE A 149 1.23 -4.94 26.02
N PRO A 150 1.46 -3.63 26.23
CA PRO A 150 2.02 -3.14 27.48
C PRO A 150 0.99 -3.22 28.62
N ASP A 151 1.47 -3.46 29.84
CA ASP A 151 0.63 -3.46 31.05
C ASP A 151 -0.11 -2.11 31.21
N GLY A 152 -1.35 -2.17 31.69
CA GLY A 152 -2.18 -0.99 31.96
C GLY A 152 -2.82 -0.35 30.73
N ARG A 153 -2.71 -0.98 29.55
CA ARG A 153 -3.56 -0.68 28.39
C ARG A 153 -4.78 -1.59 28.50
N GLY A 154 -6.00 -1.06 28.30
CA GLY A 154 -7.27 -1.77 28.53
C GLY A 154 -7.37 -3.12 27.82
N ASP A 155 -8.45 -3.88 28.06
CA ASP A 155 -8.46 -5.30 27.70
C ASP A 155 -9.01 -5.62 26.30
N GLU A 156 -9.48 -4.62 25.56
CA GLU A 156 -10.13 -4.76 24.26
C GLU A 156 -9.44 -3.93 23.16
N TYR A 157 -9.24 -4.55 22.00
CA TYR A 157 -8.51 -3.98 20.88
C TYR A 157 -9.15 -4.34 19.56
N ASP A 158 -9.34 -3.35 18.69
CA ASP A 158 -9.70 -3.59 17.29
C ASP A 158 -8.44 -3.55 16.42
N ILE A 159 -8.27 -4.63 15.64
CA ILE A 159 -7.20 -4.79 14.67
C ILE A 159 -7.82 -4.67 13.29
N ARG A 160 -7.32 -3.73 12.48
CA ARG A 160 -7.75 -3.54 11.10
C ARG A 160 -6.63 -3.95 10.14
N PHE A 161 -6.95 -4.85 9.22
CA PHE A 161 -6.10 -5.31 8.14
C PHE A 161 -6.40 -4.51 6.88
N ILE A 162 -5.33 -4.01 6.26
CA ILE A 162 -5.38 -3.26 5.02
C ILE A 162 -4.64 -4.09 3.98
N VAL A 163 -5.36 -4.51 2.95
CA VAL A 163 -4.81 -5.28 1.81
C VAL A 163 -4.87 -4.43 0.53
N PRO A 164 -3.90 -4.61 -0.38
CA PRO A 164 -3.92 -3.92 -1.67
C PRO A 164 -4.98 -4.52 -2.59
N ASP A 165 -5.42 -3.74 -3.57
CA ASP A 165 -6.26 -4.24 -4.64
C ASP A 165 -5.58 -5.43 -5.34
N GLY A 166 -6.33 -6.50 -5.56
CA GLY A 166 -5.82 -7.77 -6.11
C GLY A 166 -5.46 -8.82 -5.04
N LEU A 167 -5.45 -8.47 -3.76
CA LEU A 167 -5.44 -9.42 -2.65
C LEU A 167 -6.74 -9.30 -1.84
N ALA A 168 -7.21 -10.42 -1.31
CA ALA A 168 -8.38 -10.48 -0.46
C ALA A 168 -8.09 -11.19 0.88
N THR A 169 -8.90 -10.87 1.87
CA THR A 169 -8.97 -11.61 3.13
C THR A 169 -10.44 -11.73 3.49
N ASP A 170 -10.81 -12.84 4.13
CA ASP A 170 -12.19 -13.09 4.56
C ASP A 170 -12.64 -12.12 5.67
N ARG A 171 -11.69 -11.48 6.36
CA ARG A 171 -11.97 -10.56 7.45
C ARG A 171 -10.91 -9.45 7.57
N GLN A 172 -11.35 -8.22 7.34
CA GLN A 172 -10.49 -7.02 7.44
C GLN A 172 -10.46 -6.41 8.85
N GLU A 173 -11.38 -6.78 9.74
CA GLU A 173 -11.45 -6.25 11.11
C GLU A 173 -11.59 -7.38 12.14
N HIS A 174 -10.76 -7.34 13.18
CA HIS A 174 -10.73 -8.32 14.25
C HIS A 174 -10.67 -7.64 15.61
N SER A 175 -11.70 -7.84 16.43
CA SER A 175 -11.64 -7.50 17.85
C SER A 175 -10.93 -8.60 18.63
N VAL A 176 -9.95 -8.22 19.45
CA VAL A 176 -9.15 -9.11 20.30
C VAL A 176 -9.27 -8.66 21.73
N SER A 177 -9.52 -9.62 22.63
CA SER A 177 -9.51 -9.41 24.06
C SER A 177 -8.28 -10.07 24.69
N LEU A 178 -7.57 -9.36 25.57
CA LEU A 178 -6.37 -9.85 26.25
C LEU A 178 -6.64 -10.98 27.26
N GLU A 179 -7.89 -11.15 27.69
CA GLU A 179 -8.30 -12.27 28.54
C GLU A 179 -8.22 -13.62 27.79
N LYS A 180 -8.32 -13.57 26.45
CA LYS A 180 -8.30 -14.73 25.56
C LYS A 180 -7.07 -14.65 24.66
N ARG A 181 -5.87 -14.81 25.24
CA ARG A 181 -4.53 -14.75 24.59
C ARG A 181 -4.30 -15.79 23.47
N ALA A 182 -5.18 -15.87 22.48
CA ALA A 182 -5.06 -16.72 21.32
C ALA A 182 -4.38 -15.94 20.18
N PRO A 183 -3.45 -16.56 19.43
CA PRO A 183 -2.90 -15.95 18.23
C PRO A 183 -4.00 -15.70 17.20
N VAL A 184 -3.98 -14.52 16.57
CA VAL A 184 -4.89 -14.18 15.47
C VAL A 184 -4.35 -14.83 14.20
N ARG A 185 -5.14 -15.76 13.63
CA ARG A 185 -4.87 -16.38 12.33
C ARG A 185 -5.73 -15.71 11.26
N LEU A 186 -5.14 -15.46 10.11
CA LEU A 186 -5.76 -14.70 9.04
C LEU A 186 -5.51 -15.39 7.71
N PRO A 187 -6.55 -15.84 7.00
CA PRO A 187 -6.37 -16.30 5.64
C PRO A 187 -6.17 -15.08 4.73
N VAL A 188 -5.13 -15.16 3.92
CA VAL A 188 -4.80 -14.21 2.86
C VAL A 188 -4.91 -14.96 1.54
N THR A 189 -5.77 -14.50 0.64
CA THR A 189 -6.02 -15.11 -0.67
C THR A 189 -5.69 -14.16 -1.79
#